data_AF-A0AAN8B2M0-F1
#
_entry.id   AF-A0AAN8B2M0-F1
#
_cell.length_a   1.000
_cell.length_b   1.000
_cell.length_c   1.000
_cell.angle_alpha   90.00
_cell.angle_beta   90.00
_cell.angle_gamma   90.00
#
_symmetry.space_group_name_H-M   'P 1'
#
loop_
_entity.id
_entity.type
_entity.pdbx_description
1 polymer ?
#
loop_
_entity_poly.entity_id
_entity_poly.type
_entity_poly.pdbx_seq_one_letter_code
_entity_poly.pdbx_strand_id
1 'polypeptide(L)'
;MKSVLNEEGQWTFPHEFNPESVLNDEGEFVQPEAFVPFCAGPRMCPGERLAQMKFFFIIVTLLRKFKFIWPEDAGEPDYTPVMGVTLSPHPYRIKVQLRTTQYIIFVHTAGDTVKSYLEQLKKYSKSTFFKDSRLHRNDMYYGLVNYSVQSELEREYNIRLNGSLKWTELGIGFTSFISE
;
A
#
# COMPACT_ATOMS: atom_id res chain seq x y z
N MET A 1 22.27 14.71 -26.09
CA MET A 1 21.88 13.48 -26.80
C MET A 1 20.36 13.39 -26.72
N LYS A 2 19.64 13.49 -27.84
CA LYS A 2 18.17 13.38 -27.86
C LYS A 2 17.80 11.90 -27.77
N SER A 3 17.02 11.53 -26.75
CA SER A 3 16.50 10.17 -26.56
C SER A 3 15.08 10.10 -27.13
N VAL A 4 14.70 8.98 -27.74
CA VAL A 4 13.31 8.70 -28.20
C VAL A 4 12.31 8.82 -27.04
N LEU A 5 12.76 8.56 -25.81
CA LEU A 5 11.95 8.68 -24.59
C LEU A 5 11.59 10.13 -24.22
N ASN A 6 12.25 11.13 -24.82
CA ASN A 6 12.01 12.55 -24.57
C ASN A 6 11.69 13.30 -25.88
N GLU A 7 11.24 12.59 -26.92
CA GLU A 7 10.98 13.18 -28.23
C GLU A 7 9.67 13.94 -28.27
N GLU A 8 9.74 15.23 -28.62
CA GLU A 8 8.57 16.08 -28.82
C GLU A 8 7.67 15.50 -29.93
N GLY A 9 6.36 15.38 -29.65
CA GLY A 9 5.38 14.81 -30.57
C GLY A 9 5.10 13.32 -30.38
N GLN A 10 5.98 12.57 -29.68
CA GLN A 10 5.69 11.20 -29.23
C GLN A 10 5.13 11.17 -27.80
N TRP A 11 5.40 12.21 -27.03
CA TRP A 11 5.00 12.34 -25.63
C TRP A 11 4.31 13.68 -25.41
N THR A 12 3.23 13.70 -24.63
CA THR A 12 2.47 14.93 -24.33
C THR A 12 3.29 15.91 -23.46
N PHE A 13 4.03 15.39 -22.49
CA PHE A 13 4.90 16.16 -21.59
C PHE A 13 6.27 15.48 -21.44
N PRO A 14 7.15 15.53 -22.47
CA PRO A 14 8.40 14.75 -22.52
C PRO A 14 9.46 15.12 -21.46
N HIS A 15 9.26 16.23 -20.75
CA HIS A 15 10.19 16.74 -19.74
C HIS A 15 9.59 16.76 -18.34
N GLU A 16 8.37 16.26 -18.18
CA GLU A 16 7.67 16.21 -16.90
C GLU A 16 7.34 14.76 -16.57
N PHE A 17 7.39 14.44 -15.28
CA PHE A 17 6.91 13.15 -14.81
C PHE A 17 5.37 13.19 -14.75
N ASN A 18 4.72 12.66 -15.77
CA ASN A 18 3.26 12.55 -15.84
C ASN A 18 2.80 11.09 -16.04
N PRO A 19 2.41 10.37 -14.98
CA PRO A 19 1.91 9.01 -15.08
C PRO A 19 0.63 8.85 -15.92
N GLU A 20 -0.15 9.91 -16.11
CA GLU A 20 -1.40 9.85 -16.89
C GLU A 20 -1.11 9.76 -18.40
N SER A 21 0.11 10.08 -18.85
CA SER A 21 0.47 10.05 -20.27
C SER A 21 0.48 8.64 -20.88
N VAL A 22 0.37 7.59 -20.05
CA VAL A 22 0.31 6.18 -20.47
C VAL A 22 -1.08 5.59 -20.25
N LEU A 23 -2.10 6.43 -20.04
CA LEU A 23 -3.49 6.03 -19.89
C LEU A 23 -4.31 6.54 -21.08
N ASN A 24 -5.30 5.76 -21.52
CA ASN A 24 -6.34 6.25 -22.45
C ASN A 24 -7.47 6.99 -21.69
N ASP A 25 -8.46 7.49 -22.42
CA ASP A 25 -9.60 8.23 -21.86
C ASP A 25 -10.44 7.37 -20.90
N GLU A 26 -10.37 6.04 -21.05
CA GLU A 26 -11.01 5.05 -20.17
C GLU A 26 -10.17 4.71 -18.92
N GLY A 27 -8.95 5.21 -18.80
CA GLY A 27 -8.02 4.95 -17.69
C GLY A 27 -7.27 3.63 -17.78
N GLU A 28 -7.28 2.98 -18.94
CA GLU A 28 -6.54 1.75 -19.22
C GLU A 28 -5.10 2.07 -19.62
N PHE A 29 -4.17 1.19 -19.23
CA PHE A 29 -2.77 1.34 -19.58
C PHE A 29 -2.54 1.10 -21.07
N VAL A 30 -1.99 2.10 -21.75
CA VAL A 30 -1.56 2.05 -23.15
C VAL A 30 -0.08 2.36 -23.21
N GLN A 31 0.72 1.37 -23.62
CA GLN A 31 2.15 1.55 -23.80
C GLN A 31 2.43 2.25 -25.14
N PRO A 32 3.07 3.44 -25.14
CA PRO A 32 3.45 4.12 -26.38
C PRO A 32 4.50 3.33 -27.16
N GLU A 33 4.43 3.33 -28.49
CA GLU A 33 5.42 2.65 -29.34
C GLU A 33 6.83 3.22 -29.17
N ALA A 34 6.94 4.51 -28.85
CA ALA A 34 8.19 5.19 -28.52
C ALA A 34 8.79 4.74 -27.17
N PHE A 35 8.10 3.92 -26.37
CA PHE A 35 8.60 3.39 -25.10
C PHE A 35 9.56 2.22 -25.33
N VAL A 36 10.83 2.53 -25.62
CA VAL A 36 11.89 1.56 -25.89
C VAL A 36 13.10 1.65 -24.93
N PRO A 37 12.90 1.60 -23.60
CA PRO A 37 13.99 1.75 -22.63
C PRO A 37 15.00 0.58 -22.65
N PHE A 38 14.63 -0.55 -23.26
CA PHE A 38 15.45 -1.75 -23.40
C PHE A 38 15.98 -1.97 -24.82
N CYS A 39 15.97 -0.91 -25.64
CA CYS A 39 16.25 -0.94 -27.08
C CYS A 39 15.22 -1.80 -27.85
N ALA A 40 15.41 -1.91 -29.17
CA ALA A 40 14.57 -2.71 -30.06
C ALA A 40 15.45 -3.52 -31.04
N GLY A 41 14.87 -4.56 -31.65
CA GLY A 41 15.53 -5.39 -32.66
C GLY A 41 16.44 -6.49 -32.08
N PRO A 42 17.37 -7.06 -32.89
CA PRO A 42 18.16 -8.24 -32.50
C PRO A 42 19.09 -8.05 -31.30
N ARG A 43 19.33 -6.80 -30.89
CA ARG A 43 20.17 -6.42 -29.75
C ARG A 43 19.36 -5.84 -28.59
N MET A 44 18.05 -6.04 -28.59
CA MET A 44 17.19 -5.70 -27.44
C MET A 44 17.70 -6.39 -26.18
N CYS A 45 17.48 -5.75 -25.03
CA CYS A 45 17.98 -6.26 -23.76
C CYS A 45 17.36 -7.65 -23.46
N PRO A 46 18.16 -8.73 -23.36
CA PRO A 46 17.63 -10.05 -23.03
C PRO A 46 17.04 -10.10 -21.61
N GLY A 47 17.34 -9.10 -20.78
CA GLY A 47 16.82 -8.96 -19.41
C GLY A 47 15.52 -8.17 -19.28
N GLU A 48 14.92 -7.66 -20.36
CA GLU A 48 13.73 -6.80 -20.31
C GLU A 48 12.62 -7.37 -19.44
N ARG A 49 12.16 -8.59 -19.75
CA ARG A 49 11.03 -9.21 -19.03
C ARG A 49 11.33 -9.46 -17.55
N LEU A 50 12.58 -9.80 -17.23
CA LEU A 50 13.03 -9.97 -15.85
C LEU A 50 13.07 -8.62 -15.12
N ALA A 51 13.55 -7.57 -15.78
CA ALA A 51 13.63 -6.23 -15.22
C ALA A 51 12.22 -5.68 -14.94
N GLN A 52 11.30 -5.77 -15.90
CA GLN A 52 9.90 -5.35 -15.73
C GLN A 52 9.24 -6.03 -14.52
N MET A 53 9.36 -7.36 -14.43
CA MET A 53 8.81 -8.12 -13.31
C MET A 53 9.42 -7.69 -11.97
N LYS A 54 10.74 -7.53 -11.91
CA LYS A 54 11.44 -7.12 -10.69
C LYS A 54 11.06 -5.70 -10.27
N PHE A 55 11.01 -4.76 -11.20
CA PHE A 55 10.62 -3.38 -10.90
C PHE A 55 9.21 -3.32 -10.33
N PHE A 56 8.26 -4.02 -10.97
CA PHE A 56 6.89 -4.09 -10.48
C PHE A 56 6.82 -4.61 -9.05
N PHE A 57 7.41 -5.78 -8.76
CA PHE A 57 7.35 -6.35 -7.42
C PHE A 57 8.06 -5.51 -6.37
N ILE A 58 9.23 -4.94 -6.68
CA ILE A 58 9.97 -4.09 -5.74
C ILE A 58 9.15 -2.84 -5.43
N ILE A 59 8.68 -2.12 -6.44
CA ILE A 59 7.93 -0.86 -6.27
C ILE A 59 6.63 -1.13 -5.51
N VAL A 60 5.84 -2.11 -5.93
CA VAL A 60 4.57 -2.44 -5.26
C VAL A 60 4.81 -2.86 -3.82
N THR A 61 5.81 -3.70 -3.55
CA THR A 61 6.10 -4.15 -2.18
C THR A 61 6.52 -2.98 -1.29
N LEU A 62 7.38 -2.10 -1.79
CA LEU A 62 7.86 -0.92 -1.07
C LEU A 62 6.72 0.07 -0.81
N LEU A 63 5.92 0.40 -1.83
CA LEU A 63 4.82 1.36 -1.69
C LEU A 63 3.65 0.83 -0.85
N ARG A 64 3.41 -0.48 -0.85
CA ARG A 64 2.40 -1.11 0.03
C ARG A 64 2.81 -1.09 1.50
N LYS A 65 4.09 -1.31 1.80
CA LYS A 65 4.58 -1.41 3.18
C LYS A 65 5.05 -0.09 3.77
N PHE A 66 5.51 0.84 2.95
CA PHE A 66 6.17 2.05 3.42
C PHE A 66 5.56 3.31 2.80
N LYS A 67 5.67 4.40 3.57
CA LYS A 67 5.49 5.77 3.12
C LYS A 67 6.87 6.40 3.03
N PHE A 68 7.19 6.89 1.84
CA PHE A 68 8.41 7.64 1.56
C PHE A 68 8.10 9.13 1.74
N ILE A 69 8.91 9.81 2.55
CA ILE A 69 8.68 11.20 2.95
C ILE A 69 9.95 11.98 2.67
N TRP A 70 9.81 13.04 1.87
CA TRP A 70 10.90 13.96 1.61
C TRP A 70 11.29 14.71 2.89
N PRO A 71 12.59 14.81 3.25
CA PRO A 71 12.99 15.52 4.46
C PRO A 71 12.73 17.03 4.34
N GLU A 72 12.06 17.60 5.35
CA GLU A 72 11.75 19.04 5.41
C GLU A 72 13.00 19.94 5.37
N ASP A 73 14.12 19.43 5.87
CA ASP A 73 15.41 20.11 5.92
C ASP A 73 16.22 20.01 4.61
N ALA A 74 15.76 19.22 3.63
CA ALA A 74 16.50 18.94 2.41
C ALA A 74 16.22 19.90 1.23
N GLY A 75 15.33 20.89 1.40
CA GLY A 75 14.97 21.83 0.33
C GLY A 75 14.23 21.15 -0.84
N GLU A 76 14.38 21.66 -2.06
CA GLU A 76 13.85 21.00 -3.26
C GLU A 76 14.80 19.90 -3.76
N PRO A 77 14.28 18.75 -4.23
CA PRO A 77 15.12 17.71 -4.83
C PRO A 77 15.83 18.20 -6.09
N ASP A 78 17.12 17.87 -6.22
CA ASP A 78 17.86 18.07 -7.47
C ASP A 78 17.55 16.94 -8.47
N TYR A 79 16.87 17.31 -9.56
CA TYR A 79 16.47 16.39 -10.63
C TYR A 79 17.52 16.28 -11.76
N THR A 80 18.65 16.98 -11.65
CA THR A 80 19.71 16.86 -12.67
C THR A 80 20.36 15.48 -12.59
N PRO A 81 20.47 14.75 -13.73
CA PRO A 81 21.04 13.42 -13.71
C PRO A 81 22.57 13.48 -13.66
N VAL A 82 23.15 12.59 -12.86
CA VAL A 82 24.59 12.29 -12.91
C VAL A 82 24.84 11.44 -14.15
N MET A 83 25.61 11.99 -15.10
CA MET A 83 25.93 11.32 -16.35
C MET A 83 27.02 10.25 -16.13
N GLY A 84 26.70 9.00 -16.47
CA GLY A 84 27.65 7.88 -16.50
C GLY A 84 27.30 6.90 -17.62
N VAL A 85 27.67 5.62 -17.47
CA VAL A 85 27.18 4.53 -18.36
C VAL A 85 25.65 4.43 -18.30
N THR A 86 25.07 4.73 -17.15
CA THR A 86 23.64 4.91 -16.91
C THR A 86 23.38 6.30 -16.34
N LEU A 87 22.15 6.81 -16.49
CA LEU A 87 21.72 8.01 -15.78
C LEU A 87 21.33 7.62 -14.34
N SER A 88 21.92 8.30 -13.35
CA SER A 88 21.54 8.12 -11.94
C SER A 88 21.20 9.45 -11.28
N PRO A 89 20.33 9.47 -10.26
CA PRO A 89 20.11 10.67 -9.47
C PRO A 89 21.35 11.03 -8.65
N HIS A 90 21.44 12.29 -8.23
CA HIS A 90 22.38 12.68 -7.17
C HIS A 90 22.05 11.95 -5.86
N PRO A 91 23.05 11.66 -4.99
CA PRO A 91 22.77 11.06 -3.69
C PRO A 91 21.81 11.91 -2.86
N TYR A 92 20.67 11.35 -2.45
CA TYR A 92 19.68 12.00 -1.60
C TYR A 92 19.31 11.14 -0.39
N ARG A 93 18.73 11.79 0.63
CA ARG A 93 18.17 11.13 1.81
C ARG A 93 16.65 11.20 1.76
N ILE A 94 16.00 10.15 2.23
CA ILE A 94 14.54 10.10 2.34
C ILE A 94 14.15 9.46 3.67
N LYS A 95 13.08 9.95 4.30
CA LYS A 95 12.52 9.31 5.49
C LYS A 95 11.59 8.19 5.04
N VAL A 96 11.73 7.01 5.66
CA VAL A 96 10.90 5.84 5.36
C VAL A 96 10.12 5.47 6.60
N GLN A 97 8.79 5.46 6.50
CA GLN A 97 7.88 5.12 7.60
C GLN A 97 7.05 3.89 7.20
N LEU A 98 6.82 2.95 8.12
CA LEU A 98 5.89 1.85 7.87
C LEU A 98 4.46 2.38 7.70
N ARG A 99 3.75 1.88 6.69
CA ARG A 99 2.30 2.08 6.58
C ARG A 99 1.63 1.19 7.61
N THR A 100 0.80 1.78 8.46
CA THR A 100 0.00 1.01 9.41
C THR A 100 -1.16 0.36 8.66
N THR A 101 -1.16 -0.97 8.56
CA THR A 101 -2.34 -1.72 8.12
C THR A 101 -3.42 -1.58 9.19
N GLN A 102 -4.55 -0.97 8.82
CA GLN A 102 -5.77 -0.97 9.64
C GLN A 102 -6.50 -2.29 9.36
N TYR A 103 -6.75 -3.06 10.41
CA TYR A 103 -7.56 -4.27 10.38
C TYR A 103 -8.97 -3.93 10.82
N ILE A 104 -9.97 -4.37 10.08
CA ILE A 104 -11.35 -4.36 10.58
C ILE A 104 -11.51 -5.58 11.48
N ILE A 105 -11.70 -5.33 12.78
CA ILE A 105 -12.08 -6.35 13.75
C ILE A 105 -13.60 -6.35 13.85
N PHE A 106 -14.23 -7.48 13.54
CA PHE A 106 -15.64 -7.70 13.83
C PHE A 106 -15.74 -8.40 15.18
N VAL A 107 -16.59 -7.90 16.07
CA VAL A 107 -16.86 -8.49 17.37
C VAL A 107 -18.34 -8.88 17.40
N HIS A 108 -18.59 -10.17 17.46
CA HIS A 108 -19.93 -10.72 17.57
C HIS A 108 -20.10 -11.35 18.96
N THR A 109 -20.88 -10.74 19.87
CA THR A 109 -21.17 -11.35 21.18
C THR A 109 -22.58 -11.02 21.67
N ALA A 110 -23.11 -11.83 22.61
CA ALA A 110 -24.37 -11.54 23.28
C ALA A 110 -24.19 -10.54 24.45
N GLY A 111 -24.93 -9.43 24.43
CA GLY A 111 -25.19 -8.58 25.62
C GLY A 111 -24.08 -7.63 26.11
N ASP A 112 -24.15 -7.26 27.40
CA ASP A 112 -23.37 -6.19 28.07
C ASP A 112 -21.84 -6.34 28.04
N THR A 113 -21.34 -7.53 27.71
CA THR A 113 -19.92 -7.86 27.57
C THR A 113 -19.23 -6.99 26.50
N VAL A 114 -19.97 -6.57 25.47
CA VAL A 114 -19.41 -5.76 24.37
C VAL A 114 -18.89 -4.42 24.85
N LYS A 115 -19.62 -3.71 25.71
CA LYS A 115 -19.21 -2.37 26.17
C LYS A 115 -17.92 -2.44 26.97
N SER A 116 -17.78 -3.43 27.85
CA SER A 116 -16.55 -3.65 28.62
C SER A 116 -15.35 -3.92 27.72
N TYR A 117 -15.51 -4.77 26.70
CA TYR A 117 -14.44 -5.08 25.77
C TYR A 117 -14.08 -3.91 24.85
N LEU A 118 -15.08 -3.18 24.33
CA LEU A 118 -14.86 -1.98 23.52
C LEU A 118 -14.18 -0.86 24.32
N GLU A 119 -14.55 -0.65 25.58
CA GLU A 119 -13.87 0.30 26.47
C GLU A 119 -12.42 -0.11 26.75
N GLN A 120 -12.15 -1.41 26.95
CA GLN A 120 -10.79 -1.91 27.05
C GLN A 120 -9.99 -1.67 25.77
N LEU A 121 -10.58 -1.91 24.59
CA LEU A 121 -9.90 -1.68 23.31
C LEU A 121 -9.62 -0.19 23.01
N LYS A 122 -10.50 0.73 23.46
CA LYS A 122 -10.25 2.18 23.38
C LYS A 122 -8.99 2.62 24.13
N LYS A 123 -8.51 1.83 25.11
CA LYS A 123 -7.23 2.07 25.82
C LYS A 123 -6.02 1.92 24.90
N TYR A 124 -6.09 1.02 23.91
CA TYR A 124 -4.96 0.64 23.08
C TYR A 124 -4.90 1.39 21.74
N SER A 125 -5.96 2.12 21.34
CA SER A 125 -5.98 2.89 20.09
C SER A 125 -7.07 3.97 20.08
N LYS A 126 -6.87 5.05 19.29
CA LYS A 126 -7.97 5.90 18.77
C LYS A 126 -8.78 5.13 17.72
N SER A 127 -9.17 3.90 18.00
CA SER A 127 -9.95 3.05 17.11
C SER A 127 -11.39 3.52 17.09
N THR A 128 -11.93 3.74 15.90
CA THR A 128 -13.35 4.06 15.71
C THR A 128 -14.12 2.75 15.66
N PHE A 129 -14.98 2.52 16.65
CA PHE A 129 -15.91 1.40 16.68
C PHE A 129 -17.30 1.87 16.29
N PHE A 130 -17.98 1.10 15.46
CA PHE A 130 -19.32 1.39 14.97
C PHE A 130 -20.25 0.21 15.28
N LYS A 131 -21.49 0.53 15.66
CA LYS A 131 -22.56 -0.45 15.85
C LYS A 131 -23.30 -0.62 14.52
N ASP A 132 -23.39 -1.84 13.98
CA ASP A 132 -24.34 -2.10 12.89
C ASP A 132 -25.67 -2.55 13.48
N SER A 133 -26.69 -1.69 13.36
CA SER A 133 -28.02 -1.94 13.92
C SER A 133 -28.94 -2.69 12.93
N ARG A 134 -28.47 -3.01 11.73
CA ARG A 134 -29.27 -3.62 10.65
C ARG A 134 -29.34 -5.15 10.70
N LEU A 135 -28.57 -5.79 11.59
CA LEU A 135 -28.59 -7.24 11.79
C LEU A 135 -29.55 -7.61 12.93
N HIS A 136 -30.77 -8.00 12.56
CA HIS A 136 -31.90 -8.24 13.45
C HIS A 136 -31.76 -9.37 14.50
N ARG A 137 -30.60 -10.01 14.67
CA ARG A 137 -30.48 -11.17 15.56
C ARG A 137 -29.29 -11.23 16.50
N ASN A 138 -28.29 -10.35 16.40
CA ASN A 138 -27.18 -10.20 17.36
C ASN A 138 -26.57 -8.80 17.22
N ASP A 139 -26.23 -8.16 18.34
CA ASP A 139 -25.50 -6.88 18.34
C ASP A 139 -24.09 -7.11 17.75
N MET A 140 -23.86 -6.67 16.51
CA MET A 140 -22.55 -6.76 15.86
C MET A 140 -21.85 -5.39 15.88
N TYR A 141 -20.62 -5.37 16.39
CA TYR A 141 -19.77 -4.18 16.40
C TYR A 141 -18.55 -4.43 15.51
N TYR A 142 -18.15 -3.43 14.75
CA TYR A 142 -16.92 -3.46 13.96
C TYR A 142 -16.03 -2.27 14.32
N GLY A 143 -14.71 -2.47 14.29
CA GLY A 143 -13.75 -1.41 14.59
C GLY A 143 -12.46 -1.55 13.84
N LEU A 144 -11.85 -0.40 13.49
CA LEU A 144 -10.54 -0.35 12.84
C LEU A 144 -9.44 -0.38 13.89
N VAL A 145 -8.56 -1.37 13.83
CA VAL A 145 -7.45 -1.56 14.77
C VAL A 145 -6.15 -1.75 14.01
N ASN A 146 -5.08 -1.10 14.46
CA ASN A 146 -3.76 -1.17 13.80
C ASN A 146 -3.04 -2.49 14.09
N TYR A 147 -2.14 -2.93 13.20
CA TYR A 147 -1.33 -4.16 13.37
C TYR A 147 -0.61 -4.27 14.72
N SER A 148 -0.04 -3.16 15.21
CA SER A 148 0.67 -3.13 16.50
C SER A 148 -0.24 -3.55 17.65
N VAL A 149 -1.48 -3.08 17.62
CA VAL A 149 -2.51 -3.38 18.62
C VAL A 149 -3.02 -4.82 18.46
N GLN A 150 -3.19 -5.30 17.22
CA GLN A 150 -3.47 -6.73 16.98
C GLN A 150 -2.40 -7.61 17.65
N SER A 151 -1.11 -7.32 17.43
CA SER A 151 -0.01 -8.11 17.97
C SER A 151 0.09 -8.08 19.50
N GLU A 152 -0.38 -7.00 20.14
CA GLU A 152 -0.45 -6.89 21.60
C GLU A 152 -1.64 -7.68 22.15
N LEU A 153 -2.81 -7.61 21.52
CA LEU A 153 -3.99 -8.39 21.90
C LEU A 153 -3.74 -9.89 21.77
N GLU A 154 -3.06 -10.32 20.70
CA GLU A 154 -2.66 -11.71 20.51
C GLU A 154 -1.76 -12.22 21.65
N ARG A 155 -0.84 -11.37 22.15
CA ARG A 155 0.05 -11.70 23.26
C ARG A 155 -0.66 -11.70 24.61
N GLU A 156 -1.46 -10.67 24.90
CA GLU A 156 -2.11 -10.49 26.21
C GLU A 156 -3.21 -11.53 26.46
N TYR A 157 -3.97 -11.87 25.42
CA TYR A 157 -5.07 -12.82 25.52
C TYR A 157 -4.71 -14.23 25.00
N ASN A 158 -3.46 -14.46 24.58
CA ASN A 158 -3.00 -15.72 24.00
C ASN A 158 -3.90 -16.23 22.85
N ILE A 159 -4.33 -15.31 21.99
CA ILE A 159 -5.17 -15.58 20.82
C ILE A 159 -4.37 -15.38 19.53
N ARG A 160 -4.69 -16.11 18.45
CA ARG A 160 -4.15 -15.88 17.10
C ARG A 160 -5.27 -15.38 16.21
N LEU A 161 -5.19 -14.14 15.75
CA LEU A 161 -6.16 -13.54 14.85
C LEU A 161 -5.74 -13.86 13.40
N ASN A 162 -5.93 -15.12 12.98
CA ASN A 162 -5.70 -15.53 11.59
C ASN A 162 -6.98 -16.02 10.93
N GLY A 163 -7.16 -15.57 9.68
CA GLY A 163 -8.37 -15.71 8.88
C GLY A 163 -8.91 -17.13 8.83
N SER A 164 -10.19 -17.25 9.22
CA SER A 164 -11.08 -18.37 8.95
C SER A 164 -10.71 -19.71 9.60
N LEU A 165 -11.03 -19.89 10.89
CA LEU A 165 -11.67 -21.14 11.36
C LEU A 165 -12.33 -20.96 12.74
N LYS A 166 -13.38 -21.77 12.96
CA LYS A 166 -14.49 -21.66 13.92
C LYS A 166 -14.10 -21.35 15.38
N TRP A 167 -14.88 -20.45 15.99
CA TRP A 167 -14.90 -20.16 17.43
C TRP A 167 -16.27 -20.59 18.00
N THR A 168 -16.30 -21.57 18.92
CA THR A 168 -17.56 -21.99 19.57
C THR A 168 -17.52 -22.01 21.10
N GLU A 169 -16.41 -21.64 21.76
CA GLU A 169 -16.33 -21.76 23.23
C GLU A 169 -16.45 -20.43 24.00
N LEU A 170 -16.37 -19.26 23.34
CA LEU A 170 -16.54 -17.96 23.99
C LEU A 170 -17.73 -17.14 23.48
N GLY A 171 -18.47 -17.64 22.48
CA GLY A 171 -19.56 -16.88 21.84
C GLY A 171 -19.09 -15.61 21.10
N ILE A 172 -17.77 -15.48 20.88
CA ILE A 172 -17.12 -14.35 20.20
C ILE A 172 -16.74 -14.76 18.79
N GLY A 173 -17.41 -14.19 17.79
CA GLY A 173 -17.05 -14.37 16.38
C GLY A 173 -16.19 -13.20 15.89
N PHE A 174 -14.97 -13.49 15.45
CA PHE A 174 -14.11 -12.53 14.76
C PHE A 174 -14.00 -12.90 13.28
N THR A 175 -14.39 -11.98 12.41
CA THR A 175 -13.98 -12.03 11.00
C THR A 175 -12.91 -10.96 10.81
N SER A 176 -11.87 -11.27 10.07
CA SER A 176 -10.86 -10.29 9.65
C SER A 176 -11.13 -9.95 8.20
N PHE A 177 -11.51 -8.71 7.91
CA PHE A 177 -11.53 -8.20 6.55
C PHE A 177 -10.35 -7.24 6.40
N ILE A 178 -9.47 -7.50 5.45
CA ILE A 178 -8.43 -6.56 5.05
C ILE A 178 -9.15 -5.52 4.19
N SER A 179 -9.30 -4.28 4.67
CA SER A 179 -9.69 -3.21 3.76
C SER A 179 -8.47 -2.81 2.95
N GLU A 180 -8.59 -2.88 1.63
CA GLU A 180 -7.59 -2.38 0.68
C GLU A 180 -7.41 -0.87 0.78
#